data_AF-A0A6P2EHK7-F1
#
_entry.id   AF-A0A6P2EHK7-F1
#
_cell.length_a   1.000
_cell.length_b   1.000
_cell.length_c   1.000
_cell.angle_alpha   90.00
_cell.angle_beta   90.00
_cell.angle_gamma   90.00
#
_symmetry.space_group_name_H-M   'P 1'
#
loop_
_entity.id
_entity.type
_entity.pdbx_description
1 polymer ?
#
loop_
_entity_poly.entity_id
_entity_poly.type
_entity_poly.pdbx_seq_one_letter_code
_entity_poly.pdbx_strand_id
1 'polypeptide(L)'
;MPLGSAFPSPLPRATLAGYKAAAMDAVRECFSRATRASSPEGGYFLWLQLPRSVDALALHRLALACNITLAPGQIFSTDRCFTHCVRINFGDGADPRFASALRTVGELVTQLSTN
;
A
#
# COMPACT_ATOMS: atom_id res chain seq x y z
N MET A 1 -35.89 2.45 10.42
CA MET A 1 -34.86 2.33 9.38
C MET A 1 -34.30 3.70 9.07
N PRO A 2 -33.04 4.01 9.43
CA PRO A 2 -32.28 5.07 8.78
C PRO A 2 -31.05 4.49 8.07
N LEU A 3 -30.90 4.85 6.80
CA LEU A 3 -29.68 4.71 6.02
C LEU A 3 -28.68 5.75 6.55
N GLY A 4 -27.65 5.29 7.26
CA GLY A 4 -26.53 6.10 7.71
C GLY A 4 -25.24 5.42 7.29
N SER A 5 -24.82 5.62 6.04
CA SER A 5 -23.46 5.33 5.59
C SER A 5 -22.52 6.28 6.32
N ALA A 6 -22.10 5.89 7.52
CA ALA A 6 -21.10 6.59 8.31
C ALA A 6 -19.75 6.47 7.58
N PHE A 7 -19.38 7.50 6.84
CA PHE A 7 -17.96 7.76 6.62
C PHE A 7 -17.33 7.99 8.00
N PRO A 8 -16.21 7.31 8.33
CA PRO A 8 -15.57 7.55 9.61
C PRO A 8 -15.15 9.03 9.68
N SER A 9 -15.56 9.70 10.76
CA SER A 9 -15.04 11.01 11.18
C SER A 9 -13.51 11.04 11.06
N PRO A 10 -12.87 12.18 10.71
CA PRO A 10 -11.42 12.24 10.56
C PRO A 10 -10.76 11.72 11.83
N LEU A 11 -10.01 10.62 11.67
CA LEU A 11 -9.36 9.92 12.78
C LEU A 11 -8.45 10.90 13.55
N PRO A 12 -8.39 10.83 14.89
CA PRO A 12 -7.46 11.62 15.67
C PRO A 12 -6.02 11.45 15.15
N ARG A 13 -5.25 12.54 15.07
CA ARG A 13 -3.86 12.51 14.57
C ARG A 13 -2.99 11.47 15.29
N ALA A 14 -3.28 11.20 16.57
CA ALA A 14 -2.61 10.17 17.38
C ALA A 14 -2.90 8.74 16.87
N THR A 15 -4.14 8.44 16.48
CA THR A 15 -4.55 7.15 15.93
C THR A 15 -3.92 6.92 14.55
N LEU A 16 -3.85 7.98 13.74
CA LEU A 16 -3.23 7.94 12.41
C LEU A 16 -1.73 7.65 12.48
N ALA A 17 -1.03 8.22 13.47
CA ALA A 17 0.37 7.96 13.72
C ALA A 17 0.62 6.49 14.12
N GLY A 18 -0.26 5.91 14.93
CA GLY A 18 -0.22 4.47 15.29
C GLY A 18 -0.42 3.55 14.09
N TYR A 19 -1.44 3.82 13.26
CA TYR A 19 -1.68 3.05 12.04
C TYR A 19 -0.56 3.19 11.02
N LYS A 20 0.02 4.37 10.90
CA LYS A 20 1.21 4.61 10.08
C LYS A 20 2.39 3.76 10.53
N ALA A 21 2.69 3.73 11.83
CA ALA A 21 3.78 2.92 12.37
C ALA A 21 3.56 1.42 12.11
N ALA A 22 2.36 0.92 12.43
CA ALA A 22 2.00 -0.48 12.18
C ALA A 22 2.09 -0.86 10.69
N ALA A 23 1.63 0.03 9.80
CA ALA A 23 1.74 -0.19 8.36
C ALA A 23 3.20 -0.19 7.88
N MET A 24 4.05 0.70 8.40
CA MET A 24 5.47 0.71 8.03
C MET A 24 6.20 -0.55 8.52
N ASP A 25 5.89 -1.04 9.72
CA ASP A 25 6.48 -2.27 10.24
C ASP A 25 5.98 -3.50 9.49
N ALA A 26 4.68 -3.61 9.21
CA ALA A 26 4.14 -4.68 8.37
C ALA A 26 4.76 -4.70 6.97
N VAL A 27 5.01 -3.53 6.38
CA VAL A 27 5.72 -3.43 5.09
C VAL A 27 7.16 -3.93 5.23
N ARG A 28 7.87 -3.57 6.30
CA ARG A 28 9.25 -4.05 6.52
C ARG A 28 9.32 -5.57 6.73
N GLU A 29 8.30 -6.15 7.35
CA GLU A 29 8.21 -7.60 7.59
C GLU A 29 7.81 -8.37 6.33
N CYS A 30 6.83 -7.86 5.57
CA CYS A 30 6.26 -8.58 4.42
C CYS A 30 7.03 -8.37 3.11
N PHE A 31 7.75 -7.25 2.96
CA PHE A 31 8.42 -6.90 1.72
C PHE A 31 9.93 -7.12 1.82
N SER A 32 10.54 -7.45 0.67
CA SER A 32 11.99 -7.60 0.59
C SER A 32 12.71 -6.29 0.95
N ARG A 33 13.95 -6.41 1.43
CA ARG A 33 14.81 -5.29 1.83
C ARG A 33 15.09 -4.27 0.71
N ALA A 34 14.82 -4.65 -0.53
CA ALA A 34 14.91 -3.78 -1.70
C ALA A 34 13.69 -2.84 -1.86
N THR A 35 12.61 -3.08 -1.11
CA THR A 35 11.44 -2.20 -1.05
C THR A 35 11.66 -1.09 -0.04
N ARG A 36 11.45 0.17 -0.44
CA ARG A 36 11.52 1.34 0.45
C ARG A 36 10.13 1.92 0.66
N ALA A 37 9.71 2.03 1.92
CA ALA A 37 8.51 2.76 2.29
C ALA A 37 8.85 4.21 2.63
N SER A 38 8.12 5.16 2.06
CA SER A 38 8.17 6.58 2.38
C SER A 38 6.77 7.07 2.76
N SER A 39 6.72 7.99 3.71
CA SER A 39 5.47 8.54 4.22
C SER A 39 5.55 10.07 4.18
N PRO A 40 4.59 10.78 3.56
CA PRO A 40 4.50 12.22 3.73
C PRO A 40 4.12 12.60 5.18
N GLU A 41 4.42 13.84 5.58
CA GLU A 41 4.14 14.37 6.94
C GLU A 41 2.64 14.46 7.27
N GLY A 42 1.75 14.29 6.29
CA GLY A 42 0.31 14.24 6.50
C GLY A 42 -0.40 13.31 5.51
N GLY A 43 -1.47 12.67 5.98
CA GLY A 43 -2.33 11.79 5.18
C GLY A 43 -2.38 10.35 5.67
N TYR A 44 -3.22 9.56 5.01
CA TYR A 44 -3.51 8.15 5.32
C TYR A 44 -2.93 7.21 4.24
N PHE A 45 -1.82 7.59 3.62
CA PHE A 45 -1.17 6.79 2.57
C PHE A 45 0.36 6.71 2.70
N LEU A 46 0.92 5.58 2.27
CA LEU A 46 2.36 5.35 2.16
C LEU A 46 2.73 5.16 0.69
N TRP A 47 3.92 5.63 0.34
CA TRP A 47 4.56 5.36 -0.94
C TRP A 47 5.55 4.21 -0.76
N LEU A 48 5.34 3.14 -1.51
CA LEU A 48 6.24 2.01 -1.61
C LEU A 48 7.02 2.13 -2.91
N GLN A 49 8.34 2.20 -2.80
CA GLN A 49 9.26 2.10 -3.91
C GLN A 49 9.79 0.66 -3.95
N LEU A 50 9.33 -0.09 -4.94
CA LEU A 50 9.69 -1.46 -5.22
C LEU A 50 11.05 -1.54 -5.93
N PRO A 51 11.65 -2.74 -6.01
CA PRO A 51 12.81 -2.98 -6.86
C PRO A 51 12.53 -2.59 -8.31
N ARG A 52 13.54 -2.09 -9.05
CA ARG A 52 13.39 -1.70 -10.46
C ARG A 52 12.97 -2.86 -11.39
N SER A 53 13.20 -4.10 -10.98
CA SER A 53 12.75 -5.30 -11.68
C SER A 53 11.24 -5.54 -11.58
N VAL A 54 10.57 -4.93 -10.60
CA VAL A 54 9.14 -5.13 -10.36
C VAL A 54 8.32 -4.03 -11.03
N ASP A 55 7.40 -4.43 -11.90
CA ASP A 55 6.42 -3.54 -12.50
C ASP A 55 5.20 -3.38 -11.58
N ALA A 56 4.94 -2.15 -11.14
CA ALA A 56 3.82 -1.75 -10.30
C ALA A 56 2.46 -2.00 -10.97
N LEU A 57 2.36 -1.93 -12.30
CA LEU A 57 1.13 -2.26 -13.02
C LEU A 57 0.87 -3.76 -13.00
N ALA A 58 1.92 -4.58 -13.19
CA ALA A 58 1.81 -6.04 -13.07
C ALA A 58 1.42 -6.44 -11.65
N LEU A 59 2.07 -5.84 -10.64
CA LEU A 59 1.71 -6.04 -9.24
C LEU A 59 0.26 -5.62 -8.96
N HIS A 60 -0.17 -4.47 -9.49
CA HIS A 60 -1.55 -4.00 -9.33
C HIS A 60 -2.56 -4.99 -9.91
N ARG A 61 -2.31 -5.55 -11.10
CA ARG A 61 -3.18 -6.56 -11.71
C ARG A 61 -3.29 -7.83 -10.87
N LEU A 62 -2.17 -8.30 -10.31
CA LEU A 62 -2.15 -9.47 -9.42
C LEU A 62 -2.87 -9.18 -8.10
N ALA A 63 -2.61 -8.01 -7.51
CA ALA A 63 -3.27 -7.56 -6.30
C ALA A 63 -4.79 -7.43 -6.49
N LEU A 64 -5.24 -6.91 -7.64
CA LEU A 64 -6.66 -6.83 -7.99
C LEU A 64 -7.33 -8.21 -8.02
N ALA A 65 -6.64 -9.25 -8.48
CA ALA A 65 -7.16 -10.62 -8.45
C ALA A 65 -7.35 -11.15 -7.02
N CYS A 66 -6.64 -10.57 -6.03
CA CYS A 66 -6.81 -10.84 -4.61
C CYS A 66 -7.75 -9.84 -3.91
N ASN A 67 -8.53 -9.06 -4.67
CA ASN A 67 -9.38 -7.98 -4.18
C ASN A 67 -8.62 -6.84 -3.46
N ILE A 68 -7.33 -6.67 -3.77
CA ILE A 68 -6.47 -5.63 -3.19
C ILE A 68 -6.25 -4.53 -4.23
N THR A 69 -6.73 -3.33 -3.93
CA THR A 69 -6.53 -2.18 -4.81
C THR A 69 -5.30 -1.39 -4.40
N LEU A 70 -4.29 -1.39 -5.27
CA LEU A 70 -3.08 -0.57 -5.15
C LEU A 70 -3.16 0.59 -6.14
N ALA A 71 -2.57 1.74 -5.83
CA ALA A 71 -2.46 2.83 -6.80
C ALA A 71 -1.05 2.85 -7.42
N PRO A 72 -0.87 2.41 -8.68
CA PRO A 72 0.45 2.40 -9.31
C PRO A 72 0.96 3.82 -9.53
N GLY A 73 2.25 4.08 -9.33
CA GLY A 73 2.87 5.39 -9.54
C GLY A 73 2.72 5.90 -10.97
N GLN A 74 2.60 4.99 -11.93
CA GLN A 74 2.40 5.30 -13.36
C GLN A 74 1.11 6.06 -13.66
N ILE A 75 0.05 5.96 -12.83
CA ILE A 75 -1.16 6.77 -13.06
C ILE A 75 -0.97 8.25 -12.70
N PHE A 76 0.12 8.59 -12.01
CA PHE A 76 0.48 9.96 -11.66
C PHE A 76 1.54 10.56 -12.58
N SER A 77 2.02 9.82 -13.59
CA SER A 77 3.06 10.28 -14.51
C SER A 77 2.71 9.95 -15.97
N THR A 78 2.65 10.99 -16.80
CA THR A 78 2.37 10.88 -18.25
C THR A 78 3.47 10.15 -19.02
N ASP A 79 4.70 10.11 -18.50
CA ASP A 79 5.87 9.51 -19.15
C ASP A 79 6.15 8.05 -18.76
N ARG A 80 5.24 7.38 -18.03
CA ARG A 80 5.50 6.05 -17.41
C ARG A 80 6.72 6.05 -16.48
N CYS A 81 7.21 7.22 -16.07
CA CYS A 81 8.18 7.32 -14.98
C CYS A 81 7.52 6.78 -13.70
N PHE A 82 8.30 6.14 -12.83
CA PHE A 82 7.81 5.49 -11.59
C PHE A 82 7.01 4.18 -11.79
N THR A 83 7.40 3.37 -12.77
CA THR A 83 6.94 1.99 -12.96
C THR A 83 7.11 1.08 -11.74
N HIS A 84 7.96 1.45 -10.79
CA HIS A 84 8.28 0.65 -9.60
C HIS A 84 7.82 1.35 -8.31
N CYS A 85 6.92 2.32 -8.39
CA CYS A 85 6.32 2.94 -7.20
C CYS A 85 4.85 2.57 -7.10
N VAL A 86 4.37 2.37 -5.88
CA VAL A 86 2.97 2.09 -5.57
C VAL A 86 2.57 2.88 -4.35
N ARG A 87 1.34 3.39 -4.34
CA ARG A 87 0.75 4.03 -3.17
C ARG A 87 -0.25 3.09 -2.52
N ILE A 88 -0.10 2.90 -1.21
CA ILE A 88 -1.02 2.15 -0.36
C ILE A 88 -1.75 3.12 0.57
N ASN A 89 -3.04 2.89 0.82
CA ASN A 89 -3.81 3.67 1.79
C ASN A 89 -4.02 2.82 3.05
N PHE A 90 -3.68 3.37 4.21
CA PHE A 90 -3.87 2.77 5.54
C PHE A 90 -4.99 3.47 6.33
N GLY A 91 -5.96 4.07 5.61
CA GLY A 91 -7.07 4.82 6.22
C GLY A 91 -7.88 4.02 7.24
N ASP A 92 -7.82 2.70 7.19
CA ASP A 92 -8.38 1.77 8.17
C ASP A 92 -7.30 0.79 8.68
N GLY A 93 -6.18 1.33 9.17
CA GLY A 93 -5.00 0.55 9.56
C GLY A 93 -5.19 -0.39 10.77
N ALA A 94 -6.36 -0.37 11.42
CA ALA A 94 -6.75 -1.37 12.43
C ALA A 94 -7.42 -2.60 11.82
N ASP A 95 -7.73 -2.59 10.53
CA ASP A 95 -8.40 -3.70 9.88
C ASP A 95 -7.45 -4.89 9.72
N PRO A 96 -7.75 -6.09 10.27
CA PRO A 96 -6.94 -7.28 10.05
C PRO A 96 -6.80 -7.66 8.56
N ARG A 97 -7.73 -7.22 7.70
CA ARG A 97 -7.64 -7.36 6.24
C ARG A 97 -6.46 -6.58 5.67
N PHE A 98 -6.07 -5.45 6.27
CA PHE A 98 -4.93 -4.66 5.82
C PHE A 98 -3.61 -5.44 5.97
N ALA A 99 -3.40 -6.08 7.12
CA ALA A 99 -2.21 -6.90 7.36
C ALA A 99 -2.15 -8.11 6.41
N SER A 100 -3.28 -8.78 6.19
CA SER A 100 -3.37 -9.89 5.23
C SER A 100 -3.08 -9.41 3.80
N ALA A 101 -3.63 -8.26 3.40
CA ALA A 101 -3.39 -7.68 2.09
C ALA A 101 -1.92 -7.31 1.89
N LEU A 102 -1.27 -6.69 2.88
CA LEU A 102 0.16 -6.37 2.82
C LEU A 102 1.02 -7.63 2.66
N ARG A 103 0.67 -8.71 3.35
CA ARG A 103 1.37 -10.00 3.22
C ARG A 103 1.26 -10.54 1.79
N THR A 104 0.05 -10.61 1.25
CA THR A 104 -0.18 -11.06 -0.14
C THR A 104 0.58 -10.19 -1.14
N VAL A 105 0.58 -8.87 -0.97
CA VAL A 105 1.33 -7.97 -1.86
C VAL A 105 2.84 -8.18 -1.72
N GLY A 106 3.36 -8.39 -0.51
CA GLY A 106 4.78 -8.69 -0.27
C GLY A 106 5.23 -10.00 -0.93
N GLU A 107 4.39 -11.03 -0.89
CA GLU A 107 4.61 -12.31 -1.59
C GLU A 107 4.64 -12.11 -3.11
N LEU A 108 3.67 -11.37 -3.67
CA LEU A 108 3.62 -11.06 -5.10
C LEU A 108 4.85 -10.25 -5.56
N VAL A 109 5.31 -9.28 -4.77
CA VAL A 109 6.53 -8.51 -5.06
C VAL A 109 7.74 -9.44 -5.08
N THR A 110 7.83 -10.36 -4.12
CA THR A 110 8.93 -11.34 -4.08
C THR A 110 8.93 -12.22 -5.32
N GLN A 111 7.76 -12.76 -5.70
CA GLN A 111 7.59 -13.55 -6.92
C GLN A 111 8.00 -12.79 -8.19
N LEU A 112 7.56 -11.53 -8.32
CA LEU A 112 7.92 -10.68 -9.46
C LEU A 112 9.38 -10.26 -9.46
N SER A 113 10.06 -10.24 -8.30
CA SER A 113 11.47 -9.86 -8.19
C SER A 113 12.44 -11.00 -8.52
N THR A 114 11.98 -12.25 -8.38
CA THR A 114 12.76 -13.47 -8.65
C THR A 114 12.64 -13.95 -10.10
N ASN A 115 11.68 -13.42 -10.85
CA ASN A 115 11.46 -13.73 -12.27
C ASN A 115 12.21 -12.74 -13.16
#